data_AF-A0A924C8E6-F1
#
_entry.id   AF-A0A924C8E6-F1
#
_cell.length_a   1.000
_cell.length_b   1.000
_cell.length_c   1.000
_cell.angle_alpha   90.00
_cell.angle_beta   90.00
_cell.angle_gamma   90.00
#
_symmetry.space_group_name_H-M   'P 1'
#
loop_
_entity.id
_entity.type
_entity.pdbx_description
1 polymer ?
#
loop_
_entity_poly.entity_id
_entity_poly.type
_entity_poly.pdbx_seq_one_letter_code
_entity_poly.pdbx_strand_id
1 'polypeptide(L)'
;MAEVRAGVDAVDGALVALLAERFAYMDAAARIKPNRDAVRDEARKAQVIANASTACAAAGLPEGLAATLWELLVEASIAYELRAWDRRRS
;
A
#
# COMPACT_ATOMS: atom_id res chain seq x y z
N MET A 1 -23.77 19.18 6.15
CA MET A 1 -22.35 19.05 6.57
C MET A 1 -22.09 17.89 7.53
N ALA A 2 -22.89 17.68 8.59
CA ALA A 2 -22.67 16.57 9.53
C ALA A 2 -22.74 15.19 8.84
N GLU A 3 -23.76 14.94 8.02
CA GLU A 3 -23.92 13.68 7.28
C GLU A 3 -22.77 13.41 6.30
N VAL A 4 -22.29 14.45 5.62
CA VAL A 4 -21.14 14.35 4.71
C VAL A 4 -19.88 13.91 5.46
N ARG A 5 -19.63 14.48 6.65
CA ARG A 5 -18.49 14.09 7.49
C ARG A 5 -18.60 12.64 7.95
N ALA A 6 -19.77 12.23 8.43
CA ALA A 6 -20.01 10.84 8.82
C ALA A 6 -19.78 9.86 7.65
N GLY A 7 -20.15 10.25 6.42
CA GLY A 7 -19.85 9.48 5.22
C GLY A 7 -18.35 9.35 4.94
N VAL A 8 -17.59 10.45 5.07
CA VAL A 8 -16.11 10.43 4.92
C VAL A 8 -15.47 9.57 6.01
N ASP A 9 -15.87 9.71 7.27
CA ASP A 9 -15.34 8.93 8.38
C ASP A 9 -15.56 7.42 8.17
N ALA A 10 -16.73 7.03 7.62
CA ALA A 10 -17.02 5.64 7.29
C ALA A 10 -16.12 5.11 6.16
N VAL A 11 -15.84 5.92 5.14
CA VAL A 11 -14.91 5.58 4.06
C VAL A 11 -13.49 5.44 4.60
N ASP A 12 -13.04 6.36 5.44
CA ASP A 12 -11.72 6.31 6.06
C ASP A 12 -11.55 5.05 6.93
N GLY A 13 -12.59 4.66 7.67
CA GLY A 13 -12.63 3.39 8.40
C GLY A 13 -12.45 2.18 7.47
N ALA A 14 -13.13 2.18 6.32
CA ALA A 14 -12.97 1.12 5.32
C ALA A 14 -11.57 1.11 4.68
N LEU A 15 -10.99 2.28 4.41
CA LEU A 15 -9.62 2.41 3.91
C LEU A 15 -8.61 1.84 4.91
N VAL A 16 -8.76 2.11 6.21
CA VAL A 16 -7.89 1.55 7.25
C VAL A 16 -7.99 0.02 7.30
N ALA A 17 -9.19 -0.55 7.18
CA ALA A 17 -9.37 -2.00 7.13
C ALA A 17 -8.67 -2.62 5.91
N LEU A 18 -8.80 -2.01 4.73
CA LEU A 18 -8.11 -2.46 3.51
C LEU A 18 -6.59 -2.32 3.62
N LEU A 19 -6.09 -1.26 4.26
CA LEU A 19 -4.67 -1.11 4.55
C LEU A 19 -4.18 -2.21 5.49
N ALA A 20 -4.91 -2.55 6.54
CA ALA A 20 -4.54 -3.65 7.43
C ALA A 20 -4.42 -4.98 6.67
N GLU A 21 -5.38 -5.30 5.80
CA GLU A 21 -5.32 -6.48 4.93
C GLU A 21 -4.10 -6.44 3.99
N ARG A 22 -3.85 -5.29 3.35
CA ARG A 22 -2.69 -5.09 2.47
C ARG A 22 -1.37 -5.36 3.20
N PHE A 23 -1.25 -4.96 4.47
CA PHE A 23 -0.05 -5.19 5.28
C PHE A 23 0.06 -6.64 5.78
N ALA A 24 -1.06 -7.34 6.00
CA ALA A 24 -1.04 -8.78 6.26
C ALA A 24 -0.42 -9.58 5.09
N TYR A 25 -0.64 -9.13 3.85
CA TYR A 25 0.07 -9.69 2.69
C TYR A 25 1.58 -9.41 2.71
N MET A 26 2.03 -8.29 3.28
CA MET A 26 3.48 -8.03 3.46
C MET A 26 4.08 -8.99 4.49
N ASP A 27 3.34 -9.30 5.56
CA ASP A 27 3.74 -10.35 6.50
C ASP A 27 3.80 -11.75 5.86
N ALA A 28 2.94 -12.02 4.89
CA ALA A 28 2.99 -13.24 4.09
C ALA A 28 4.18 -13.25 3.13
N ALA A 29 4.42 -12.13 2.44
CA ALA A 29 5.56 -11.96 1.54
C ALA A 29 6.91 -12.13 2.27
N ALA A 30 7.04 -11.56 3.47
CA ALA A 30 8.22 -11.71 4.31
C ALA A 30 8.55 -13.18 4.68
N ARG A 31 7.54 -14.06 4.73
CA ARG A 31 7.73 -15.50 4.99
C ARG A 31 8.31 -16.23 3.78
N ILE A 32 7.86 -15.87 2.57
CA ILE A 32 8.20 -16.60 1.34
C ILE A 32 9.45 -16.05 0.64
N LYS A 33 9.83 -14.79 0.88
CA LYS A 33 10.98 -14.17 0.22
C LYS A 33 12.30 -14.82 0.66
N PRO A 34 13.16 -15.24 -0.29
CA PRO A 34 14.34 -16.04 0.01
C PRO A 34 15.45 -15.22 0.69
N ASN A 35 15.61 -13.96 0.30
CA ASN A 35 16.63 -13.05 0.82
C ASN A 35 16.05 -11.65 1.04
N ARG A 36 16.82 -10.80 1.74
CA ARG A 36 16.41 -9.45 2.13
C ARG A 36 16.30 -8.50 0.93
N ASP A 37 17.15 -8.67 -0.08
CA ASP A 37 17.16 -7.80 -1.26
C ASP A 37 15.93 -8.01 -2.14
N ALA A 38 15.36 -9.22 -2.13
CA ALA A 38 14.08 -9.50 -2.78
C ALA A 38 12.90 -8.73 -2.18
N VAL A 39 13.07 -8.09 -1.00
CA VAL A 39 12.00 -7.28 -0.38
C VAL A 39 11.70 -6.04 -1.22
N ARG A 40 12.73 -5.40 -1.79
CA ARG A 40 12.59 -4.19 -2.61
C ARG A 40 12.73 -4.53 -4.09
N ASP A 41 11.62 -4.44 -4.81
CA ASP A 41 11.54 -4.63 -6.26
C ASP A 41 11.00 -3.34 -6.91
N GLU A 42 11.91 -2.59 -7.55
CA GLU A 42 11.59 -1.31 -8.20
C GLU A 42 10.63 -1.49 -9.39
N ALA A 43 10.75 -2.58 -10.15
CA ALA A 43 9.86 -2.85 -11.27
C ALA A 43 8.44 -3.14 -10.75
N ARG A 44 8.32 -3.92 -9.67
CA ARG A 44 7.04 -4.17 -9.03
C ARG A 44 6.43 -2.89 -8.45
N LYS A 45 7.23 -2.05 -7.80
CA LYS A 45 6.80 -0.74 -7.27
C LYS A 45 6.24 0.15 -8.39
N ALA A 46 6.98 0.33 -9.48
CA ALA A 46 6.53 1.11 -10.63
C ALA A 46 5.20 0.58 -11.19
N GLN A 47 5.05 -0.74 -11.29
CA GLN A 47 3.81 -1.37 -11.74
C GLN A 47 2.63 -1.11 -10.79
N VAL A 48 2.84 -1.15 -9.46
CA VAL A 48 1.78 -0.82 -8.48
C VAL A 48 1.28 0.61 -8.70
N ILE A 49 2.20 1.57 -8.83
CA ILE A 49 1.87 2.99 -8.95
C ILE A 49 1.18 3.27 -10.28
N ALA A 50 1.63 2.64 -11.37
CA ALA A 50 0.99 2.75 -12.68
C ALA A 50 -0.47 2.25 -12.63
N ASN A 51 -0.69 1.06 -12.05
CA ASN A 51 -2.04 0.50 -11.92
C ASN A 51 -2.97 1.40 -11.11
N ALA A 52 -2.47 1.95 -9.99
CA ALA A 52 -3.23 2.87 -9.17
C ALA A 52 -3.57 4.17 -9.90
N SER A 53 -2.60 4.72 -10.64
CA SER A 53 -2.81 5.92 -11.47
C SER A 53 -3.89 5.70 -12.52
N THR A 54 -3.89 4.57 -13.22
CA THR A 54 -4.96 4.22 -14.17
C THR A 54 -6.31 4.10 -13.47
N ALA A 55 -6.38 3.42 -12.31
CA ALA A 55 -7.63 3.25 -11.57
C ALA A 55 -8.19 4.58 -11.06
N CYS A 56 -7.33 5.46 -10.51
CA CYS A 56 -7.73 6.78 -10.05
C CYS A 56 -8.22 7.67 -11.21
N ALA A 57 -7.54 7.64 -12.35
CA ALA A 57 -7.97 8.37 -13.54
C ALA A 57 -9.35 7.88 -14.02
N ALA A 58 -9.57 6.57 -14.06
CA ALA A 58 -10.86 5.99 -14.43
C ALA A 58 -12.00 6.35 -13.45
N ALA A 59 -11.66 6.57 -12.18
CA ALA A 59 -12.60 7.02 -11.15
C ALA A 59 -12.82 8.55 -11.12
N GLY A 60 -12.20 9.31 -12.03
CA GLY A 60 -12.31 10.77 -12.08
C GLY A 60 -11.58 11.50 -10.94
N LEU A 61 -10.60 10.85 -10.31
CA LEU A 61 -9.79 11.46 -9.27
C LEU A 61 -8.70 12.38 -9.88
N PRO A 62 -8.21 13.38 -9.11
CA PRO A 62 -7.19 14.30 -9.60
C PRO A 62 -5.93 13.61 -10.12
N GLU A 63 -5.40 14.14 -11.21
CA GLU A 63 -4.11 13.70 -11.76
C GLU A 63 -3.00 13.84 -10.70
N GLY A 64 -2.10 12.86 -10.65
CA GLY A 64 -0.98 12.85 -9.70
C GLY A 64 -1.34 12.39 -8.27
N LEU A 65 -2.61 12.39 -7.87
CA LEU A 65 -3.02 11.94 -6.53
C LEU A 65 -2.55 10.52 -6.24
N ALA A 66 -2.78 9.61 -7.20
CA ALA A 66 -2.36 8.22 -7.08
C ALA A 66 -0.85 8.08 -6.95
N ALA A 67 -0.08 8.82 -7.77
CA ALA A 67 1.37 8.78 -7.74
C ALA A 67 1.90 9.16 -6.35
N THR A 68 1.37 10.22 -5.74
CA THR A 68 1.78 10.66 -4.40
C THR A 68 1.41 9.64 -3.32
N LEU A 69 0.15 9.18 -3.30
CA LEU A 69 -0.33 8.29 -2.24
C LEU A 69 0.28 6.89 -2.34
N TRP A 70 0.38 6.32 -3.55
CA TRP A 70 0.92 4.98 -3.73
C TRP A 70 2.44 4.93 -3.59
N GLU A 71 3.17 6.00 -3.94
CA GLU A 71 4.60 6.10 -3.63
C GLU A 71 4.84 5.92 -2.12
N LEU A 72 4.16 6.74 -1.31
CA LEU A 72 4.27 6.65 0.15
C LEU A 72 3.82 5.28 0.69
N LEU A 73 2.68 4.77 0.21
CA LEU A 73 2.14 3.49 0.64
C LEU A 73 3.10 2.33 0.31
N VAL A 74 3.68 2.30 -0.89
CA VAL A 74 4.60 1.24 -1.30
C VAL A 74 5.89 1.31 -0.49
N GLU A 75 6.47 2.49 -0.30
CA GLU A 75 7.67 2.64 0.55
C GLU A 75 7.42 2.22 2.00
N ALA A 76 6.29 2.62 2.58
CA ALA A 76 5.90 2.18 3.92
C ALA A 76 5.75 0.66 4.01
N SER A 77 5.26 0.04 2.94
CA SER A 77 5.07 -1.41 2.85
C SER A 77 6.40 -2.16 2.77
N ILE A 78 7.33 -1.68 1.94
CA ILE A 78 8.69 -2.21 1.84
C ILE A 78 9.37 -2.12 3.21
N ALA A 79 9.29 -0.97 3.88
CA ALA A 79 9.88 -0.79 5.20
C ALA A 79 9.26 -1.73 6.26
N TYR A 80 7.93 -1.92 6.23
CA TYR A 80 7.24 -2.85 7.12
C TYR A 80 7.66 -4.30 6.84
N GLU A 81 7.71 -4.69 5.56
CA GLU A 81 8.10 -6.02 5.13
C GLU A 81 9.55 -6.33 5.52
N LEU A 82 10.48 -5.37 5.38
CA LEU A 82 11.86 -5.52 5.83
C LEU A 82 11.93 -5.83 7.32
N ARG A 83 11.23 -5.04 8.16
CA ARG A 83 11.17 -5.32 9.61
C ARG A 83 10.56 -6.69 9.91
N ALA A 84 9.54 -7.08 9.16
CA ALA A 84 8.88 -8.37 9.30
C ALA A 84 9.79 -9.55 8.89
N TRP A 85 10.59 -9.37 7.85
CA TRP A 85 11.57 -10.33 7.37
C TRP A 85 12.73 -10.49 8.37
N ASP A 86 13.26 -9.36 8.86
CA ASP A 86 14.36 -9.33 9.84
C ASP A 86 13.94 -10.03 11.16
N ARG A 87 12.75 -9.75 11.70
CA ARG A 87 12.22 -10.40 12.92
C ARG A 87 12.07 -11.92 12.81
N ARG A 88 11.93 -12.47 11.62
CA ARG A 88 11.74 -13.92 11.41
C ARG A 88 13.06 -14.69 11.34
N ARG A 89 14.18 -13.98 11.25
CA ARG A 89 15.53 -14.53 11.05
C ARG A 89 16.52 -14.15 12.16
N SER A 90 16.06 -13.40 13.17
CA SER A 90 16.72 -13.21 14.47
C SER A 90 16.42 -14.37 15.39
#